data_AF-A0A930RF27-F1
#
_entry.id   AF-A0A930RF27-F1
#
_cell.length_a   1.000
_cell.length_b   1.000
_cell.length_c   1.000
_cell.angle_alpha   90.00
_cell.angle_beta   90.00
_cell.angle_gamma   90.00
#
_symmetry.space_group_name_H-M   'P 1'
#
loop_
_entity.id
_entity.type
_entity.pdbx_description
1 polymer ?
#
loop_
_entity_poly.entity_id
_entity_poly.type
_entity_poly.pdbx_seq_one_letter_code
_entity_poly.pdbx_strand_id
1 'polypeptide(L)'
;MRAAVFALTDGGAALAARLCAALDGEAQLYLPERLSGGSTSTAGHTAYFAHLSAAMTTAFSRYDALVCVMATGIVVRTLAPCVRSKLYDPAVIVFDEQGRHGISLLSGHVGGANDLTRTLCAAVGADPVITTATDVTGVLAPDAVAARLALRPVPKSAIQVLNTALMAGEEVHYDIDSDLPQAAFYEAQLREQEIGARLFRGAVPPADGASCRVVIVGAEHVPAAAEERTLYLVPRRLIAGVGCRAGVTEAQILRALTEACGMIGREPSAIDCFASTEVKRNEAGLLAAAQTLGRAIVFFPQEALRQMIEDYGLTESDFVRKTIGVGNVCEAAALCAAGAEGGRMALGKTVFGKVTVALLWEK
;
A
#
# COMPACT_ATOMS: atom_id res chain seq x y z
N MET A 1 6.94 2.43 2.29
CA MET A 1 6.53 1.14 1.69
C MET A 1 7.36 0.07 2.36
N ARG A 2 6.74 -0.90 3.05
CA ARG A 2 7.50 -1.92 3.77
C ARG A 2 8.03 -2.94 2.78
N ALA A 3 9.34 -3.10 2.73
CA ALA A 3 9.99 -4.03 1.81
C ALA A 3 10.78 -5.12 2.54
N ALA A 4 10.74 -6.34 2.02
CA ALA A 4 11.65 -7.41 2.43
C ALA A 4 12.67 -7.65 1.33
N VAL A 5 13.95 -7.53 1.64
CA VAL A 5 15.05 -7.74 0.68
C VAL A 5 15.75 -9.04 1.01
N PHE A 6 15.81 -9.98 0.07
CA PHE A 6 16.41 -11.30 0.26
C PHE A 6 17.70 -11.45 -0.55
N ALA A 7 18.71 -12.06 0.04
CA ALA A 7 19.92 -12.50 -0.67
C ALA A 7 20.40 -13.87 -0.15
N LEU A 8 21.07 -14.66 -0.99
CA LEU A 8 21.49 -16.04 -0.66
C LEU A 8 23.01 -16.23 -0.53
N THR A 9 23.79 -15.24 -0.95
CA THR A 9 25.27 -15.24 -1.05
C THR A 9 25.84 -13.95 -0.49
N ASP A 10 27.14 -13.90 -0.23
CA ASP A 10 27.83 -12.68 0.24
C ASP A 10 27.79 -11.55 -0.80
N GLY A 11 28.00 -11.88 -2.09
CA GLY A 11 27.89 -10.92 -3.18
C GLY A 11 26.48 -10.34 -3.29
N GLY A 12 25.47 -11.21 -3.21
CA GLY A 12 24.07 -10.80 -3.18
C GLY A 12 23.71 -9.97 -1.94
N ALA A 13 24.29 -10.28 -0.78
CA ALA A 13 24.06 -9.52 0.45
C ALA A 13 24.58 -8.08 0.35
N ALA A 14 25.74 -7.87 -0.31
CA ALA A 14 26.26 -6.54 -0.57
C ALA A 14 25.34 -5.72 -1.50
N LEU A 15 24.81 -6.34 -2.57
CA LEU A 15 23.82 -5.69 -3.43
C LEU A 15 22.51 -5.40 -2.68
N ALA A 16 22.01 -6.36 -1.90
CA ALA A 16 20.81 -6.21 -1.11
C ALA A 16 20.92 -5.07 -0.08
N ALA A 17 22.08 -4.89 0.55
CA ALA A 17 22.31 -3.75 1.45
C ALA A 17 22.20 -2.40 0.73
N ARG A 18 22.72 -2.29 -0.50
CA ARG A 18 22.56 -1.06 -1.33
C ARG A 18 21.10 -0.83 -1.71
N LEU A 19 20.37 -1.90 -2.06
CA LEU A 19 18.93 -1.82 -2.36
C LEU A 19 18.13 -1.37 -1.13
N CYS A 20 18.45 -1.88 0.07
CA CYS A 20 17.84 -1.42 1.32
C CYS A 20 18.08 0.07 1.57
N ALA A 21 19.29 0.57 1.29
CA ALA A 21 19.62 1.99 1.47
C ALA A 21 18.81 2.91 0.53
N ALA A 22 18.40 2.40 -0.63
CA ALA A 22 17.54 3.13 -1.57
C ALA A 22 16.03 3.12 -1.19
N LEU A 23 15.64 2.38 -0.14
CA LEU A 23 14.25 2.16 0.26
C LEU A 23 13.82 3.00 1.50
N ASP A 24 14.40 4.18 1.70
CA ASP A 24 14.03 5.17 2.73
C ASP A 24 13.90 4.65 4.18
N GLY A 25 14.54 3.52 4.51
CA GLY A 25 14.64 3.01 5.89
C GLY A 25 13.52 2.06 6.37
N GLU A 26 12.57 1.66 5.52
CA GLU A 26 11.52 0.68 5.86
C GLU A 26 11.79 -0.73 5.28
N ALA A 27 13.03 -1.02 4.90
CA ALA A 27 13.42 -2.29 4.31
C ALA A 27 14.07 -3.23 5.36
N GLN A 28 13.54 -4.45 5.46
CA GLN A 28 14.13 -5.52 6.26
C GLN A 28 14.98 -6.43 5.36
N LEU A 29 16.26 -6.57 5.68
CA LEU A 29 17.17 -7.49 5.00
C LEU A 29 16.99 -8.92 5.55
N TYR A 30 16.88 -9.91 4.67
CA TYR A 30 16.76 -11.32 4.99
C TYR A 30 17.94 -12.10 4.41
N LEU A 31 18.71 -12.76 5.29
CA LEU A 31 19.88 -13.55 4.92
C LEU A 31 19.80 -14.99 5.49
N PRO A 32 20.40 -15.98 4.84
CA PRO A 32 20.58 -17.31 5.43
C PRO A 32 21.39 -17.23 6.73
N GLU A 33 21.07 -18.06 7.73
CA GLU A 33 21.80 -18.13 9.01
C GLU A 33 23.32 -18.34 8.85
N ARG A 34 23.74 -19.03 7.79
CA ARG A 34 25.16 -19.22 7.44
C ARG A 34 25.91 -17.91 7.14
N LEU A 35 25.20 -16.80 6.87
CA LEU A 35 25.78 -15.47 6.62
C LEU A 35 25.73 -14.56 7.86
N SER A 36 25.35 -15.07 9.03
CA SER A 36 25.19 -14.27 10.26
C SER A 36 26.49 -13.66 10.81
N GLY A 37 27.65 -14.15 10.38
CA GLY A 37 28.97 -13.60 10.75
C GLY A 37 29.60 -12.65 9.70
N GLY A 38 28.90 -12.33 8.61
CA GLY A 38 29.44 -11.50 7.53
C GLY A 38 29.52 -10.01 7.84
N SER A 39 30.41 -9.29 7.14
CA SER A 39 30.65 -7.84 7.27
C SER A 39 29.48 -6.94 6.83
N THR A 40 28.43 -7.52 6.25
CA THR A 40 27.24 -6.85 5.67
C THR A 40 26.08 -6.70 6.66
N SER A 41 26.33 -6.81 7.96
CA SER A 41 25.31 -6.58 8.99
C SER A 41 25.03 -5.08 9.17
N THR A 42 23.89 -4.62 8.66
CA THR A 42 23.33 -3.31 9.00
C THR A 42 22.64 -3.41 10.37
N ALA A 43 23.15 -2.67 11.37
CA ALA A 43 22.65 -2.71 12.74
C ALA A 43 21.11 -2.58 12.80
N GLY A 44 20.45 -3.64 13.30
CA GLY A 44 19.02 -3.65 13.64
C GLY A 44 18.02 -4.05 12.55
N HIS A 45 18.43 -4.18 11.27
CA HIS A 45 17.49 -4.39 10.14
C HIS A 45 17.77 -5.69 9.35
N THR A 46 18.52 -6.63 9.92
CA THR A 46 18.80 -7.93 9.30
C THR A 46 18.13 -9.06 10.08
N ALA A 47 17.32 -9.85 9.39
CA ALA A 47 16.71 -11.08 9.87
C ALA A 47 17.40 -12.28 9.22
N TYR A 48 17.60 -13.34 10.00
CA TYR A 48 18.19 -14.57 9.49
C TYR A 48 17.13 -15.66 9.34
N PHE A 49 17.28 -16.50 8.32
CA PHE A 49 16.37 -17.63 8.08
C PHE A 49 17.12 -18.94 7.87
N ALA A 50 16.55 -20.03 8.40
CA ALA A 50 16.95 -21.40 8.08
C ALA A 50 16.34 -21.89 6.76
N HIS A 51 15.07 -21.55 6.51
CA HIS A 51 14.31 -22.02 5.34
C HIS A 51 13.79 -20.84 4.50
N LEU A 52 14.34 -20.69 3.29
CA LEU A 52 13.96 -19.62 2.37
C LEU A 52 12.46 -19.62 2.06
N SER A 53 11.89 -20.80 1.79
CA SER A 53 10.49 -20.91 1.39
C SER A 53 9.53 -20.37 2.46
N ALA A 54 9.77 -20.73 3.71
CA ALA A 54 8.97 -20.25 4.83
C ALA A 54 9.13 -18.73 5.00
N ALA A 55 10.38 -18.23 4.98
CA ALA A 55 10.65 -16.80 5.14
C ALA A 55 10.00 -15.95 4.04
N MET A 56 10.12 -16.37 2.77
CA MET A 56 9.50 -15.67 1.64
C MET A 56 7.97 -15.75 1.67
N THR A 57 7.40 -16.90 2.02
CA THR A 57 5.94 -17.06 2.16
C THR A 57 5.38 -16.15 3.25
N THR A 58 6.04 -16.09 4.41
CA THR A 58 5.67 -15.17 5.48
C THR A 58 5.82 -13.72 5.04
N ALA A 59 6.92 -13.37 4.36
CA ALA A 59 7.14 -12.01 3.88
C ALA A 59 6.09 -11.58 2.84
N PHE A 60 5.65 -12.50 1.98
CA PHE A 60 4.64 -12.24 0.95
C PHE A 60 3.32 -11.71 1.52
N SER A 61 2.94 -12.15 2.71
CA SER A 61 1.72 -11.67 3.39
C SER A 61 1.95 -10.40 4.22
N ARG A 62 3.20 -10.11 4.59
CA ARG A 62 3.54 -9.07 5.59
C ARG A 62 4.04 -7.76 4.98
N TYR A 63 4.71 -7.84 3.83
CA TYR A 63 5.36 -6.69 3.20
C TYR A 63 4.60 -6.24 1.96
N ASP A 64 4.79 -4.98 1.58
CA ASP A 64 4.22 -4.39 0.37
C ASP A 64 5.07 -4.74 -0.86
N ALA A 65 6.36 -5.04 -0.66
CA ALA A 65 7.29 -5.42 -1.71
C ALA A 65 8.32 -6.48 -1.23
N LEU A 66 8.67 -7.41 -2.13
CA LEU A 66 9.76 -8.37 -1.97
C LEU A 66 10.81 -8.10 -3.06
N VAL A 67 12.03 -7.80 -2.64
CA VAL A 67 13.18 -7.61 -3.54
C VAL A 67 14.13 -8.80 -3.37
N CYS A 68 14.27 -9.61 -4.41
CA CYS A 68 14.97 -10.89 -4.33
C CYS A 68 16.27 -10.85 -5.15
N VAL A 69 17.42 -10.82 -4.47
CA VAL A 69 18.74 -10.95 -5.10
C VAL A 69 19.10 -12.43 -5.21
N MET A 70 18.55 -13.07 -6.24
CA MET A 70 18.71 -14.50 -6.52
C MET A 70 18.13 -14.85 -7.89
N ALA A 71 18.31 -16.10 -8.35
CA ALA A 71 17.74 -16.56 -9.61
C ALA A 71 16.20 -16.48 -9.61
N THR A 72 15.62 -15.90 -10.67
CA THR A 72 14.15 -15.75 -10.84
C THR A 72 13.38 -17.06 -10.68
N GLY A 73 13.94 -18.18 -11.14
CA GLY A 73 13.30 -19.49 -11.01
C GLY A 73 13.11 -19.95 -9.56
N ILE A 74 13.95 -19.50 -8.62
CA ILE A 74 13.77 -19.76 -7.18
C ILE A 74 12.54 -19.00 -6.69
N VAL A 75 12.50 -17.70 -6.96
CA VAL A 75 11.41 -16.81 -6.54
C VAL A 75 10.06 -17.28 -7.06
N VAL A 76 9.97 -17.62 -8.35
CA VAL A 76 8.74 -18.11 -8.97
C VAL A 76 8.26 -19.40 -8.30
N ARG A 77 9.12 -20.41 -8.14
CA ARG A 77 8.70 -21.68 -7.52
C ARG A 77 8.29 -21.52 -6.06
N THR A 78 8.97 -20.65 -5.32
CA THR A 78 8.67 -20.41 -3.91
C THR A 78 7.36 -19.66 -3.73
N LEU A 79 7.10 -18.62 -4.53
CA LEU A 79 5.93 -17.76 -4.36
C LEU A 79 4.70 -18.21 -5.12
N ALA A 80 4.82 -19.09 -6.12
CA ALA A 80 3.69 -19.57 -6.92
C ALA A 80 2.46 -20.02 -6.10
N PRO A 81 2.58 -20.74 -4.96
CA PRO A 81 1.43 -21.12 -4.14
C PRO A 81 0.74 -19.95 -3.43
N CYS A 82 1.42 -18.81 -3.30
CA CYS A 82 0.95 -17.63 -2.57
C CYS A 82 0.24 -16.62 -3.48
N VAL A 83 0.50 -16.65 -4.78
CA VAL A 83 -0.05 -15.70 -5.76
C VAL A 83 -1.55 -15.89 -5.88
N ARG A 84 -2.32 -14.81 -5.70
CA ARG A 84 -3.78 -14.81 -5.73
C ARG A 84 -4.35 -13.72 -6.64
N SER A 85 -3.82 -12.51 -6.56
CA SER A 85 -4.38 -11.38 -7.29
C SER A 85 -3.36 -10.27 -7.53
N LYS A 86 -3.27 -9.83 -8.78
CA LYS A 86 -2.47 -8.66 -9.19
C LYS A 86 -2.85 -7.36 -8.46
N LEU A 87 -4.05 -7.29 -7.87
CA LEU A 87 -4.54 -6.14 -7.13
C LEU A 87 -4.04 -6.09 -5.68
N TYR A 88 -3.66 -7.23 -5.11
CA TYR A 88 -3.43 -7.37 -3.66
C TYR A 88 -2.11 -8.05 -3.30
N ASP A 89 -1.55 -8.83 -4.21
CA ASP A 89 -0.25 -9.48 -4.03
C ASP A 89 0.84 -8.39 -4.01
N PRO A 90 1.86 -8.53 -3.14
CA PRO A 90 2.95 -7.56 -3.05
C PRO A 90 3.70 -7.44 -4.38
N ALA A 91 4.37 -6.30 -4.55
CA ALA A 91 5.34 -6.13 -5.63
C ALA A 91 6.47 -7.16 -5.45
N VAL A 92 6.82 -7.90 -6.50
CA VAL A 92 8.00 -8.79 -6.45
C VAL A 92 8.98 -8.37 -7.53
N ILE A 93 10.20 -8.03 -7.11
CA ILE A 93 11.30 -7.60 -7.97
C ILE A 93 12.45 -8.59 -7.79
N VAL A 94 13.10 -8.97 -8.89
CA VAL A 94 14.25 -9.88 -8.86
C VAL A 94 15.48 -9.19 -9.43
N PHE A 95 16.59 -9.26 -8.72
CA PHE A 95 17.90 -8.83 -9.21
C PHE A 95 18.81 -10.05 -9.39
N ASP A 96 19.62 -10.04 -10.46
CA ASP A 96 20.75 -10.96 -10.51
C ASP A 96 21.83 -10.53 -9.50
N GLU A 97 22.69 -11.47 -9.11
CA GLU A 97 23.69 -11.26 -8.06
C GLU A 97 24.69 -10.14 -8.39
N GLN A 98 24.96 -9.91 -9.68
CA GLN A 98 25.88 -8.85 -10.11
C GLN A 98 25.17 -7.49 -10.24
N GLY A 99 23.86 -7.44 -10.05
CA GLY A 99 23.05 -6.24 -10.19
C GLY A 99 23.06 -5.66 -11.60
N ARG A 100 23.13 -6.53 -12.63
CA ARG A 100 23.07 -6.08 -14.03
C ARG A 100 21.64 -5.77 -14.45
N HIS A 101 20.67 -6.55 -13.98
CA HIS A 101 19.26 -6.41 -14.32
C HIS A 101 18.39 -6.46 -13.07
N GLY A 102 17.35 -5.63 -13.06
CA GLY A 102 16.23 -5.72 -12.12
C GLY A 102 14.96 -6.05 -12.88
N ILE A 103 14.29 -7.13 -12.53
CA ILE A 103 13.13 -7.68 -13.24
C ILE A 103 11.88 -7.43 -12.39
N SER A 104 10.91 -6.71 -12.96
CA SER A 104 9.57 -6.60 -12.38
C SER A 104 8.82 -7.92 -12.60
N LEU A 105 8.72 -8.74 -11.54
CA LEU A 105 8.23 -10.12 -11.65
C LEU A 105 6.73 -10.26 -11.36
N LEU A 106 6.22 -9.60 -10.30
CA LEU A 106 4.82 -9.72 -9.88
C LEU A 106 4.26 -8.36 -9.49
N SER A 107 2.96 -8.15 -9.76
CA SER A 107 2.22 -6.93 -9.42
C SER A 107 2.84 -5.65 -9.98
N GLY A 108 3.22 -5.70 -11.26
CA GLY A 108 3.86 -4.61 -12.03
C GLY A 108 3.20 -3.25 -11.90
N HIS A 109 1.95 -3.14 -12.32
CA HIS A 109 1.22 -1.87 -12.31
C HIS A 109 0.62 -1.58 -10.92
N VAL A 110 -0.45 -2.30 -10.56
CA VAL A 110 -1.21 -2.02 -9.34
C VAL A 110 -0.39 -2.19 -8.06
N GLY A 111 0.48 -3.20 -8.00
CA GLY A 111 1.35 -3.41 -6.85
C GLY A 111 2.52 -2.43 -6.77
N GLY A 112 2.84 -1.71 -7.86
CA GLY A 112 3.94 -0.77 -7.96
C GLY A 112 5.30 -1.42 -8.26
N ALA A 113 5.35 -2.68 -8.72
CA ALA A 113 6.63 -3.34 -8.99
C ALA A 113 7.40 -2.72 -10.17
N ASN A 114 6.71 -2.14 -11.16
CA ASN A 114 7.36 -1.50 -12.30
C ASN A 114 8.11 -0.24 -11.87
N ASP A 115 7.41 0.69 -11.20
CA ASP A 115 8.01 1.92 -10.69
C ASP A 115 9.12 1.62 -9.69
N LEU A 116 8.89 0.66 -8.79
CA LEU A 116 9.91 0.24 -7.84
C LEU A 116 11.13 -0.36 -8.52
N THR A 117 10.94 -1.16 -9.58
CA THR A 117 12.05 -1.69 -10.39
C THR A 117 12.85 -0.57 -11.02
N ARG A 118 12.20 0.45 -11.63
CA ARG A 118 12.90 1.61 -12.22
C ARG A 118 13.73 2.36 -11.17
N THR A 119 13.13 2.66 -10.02
CA THR A 119 13.78 3.38 -8.92
C THR A 119 14.99 2.60 -8.38
N LEU A 120 14.81 1.31 -8.09
CA LEU A 120 15.89 0.47 -7.56
C LEU A 120 17.01 0.27 -8.59
N CYS A 121 16.67 0.03 -9.86
CA CYS A 121 17.64 -0.10 -10.94
C CYS A 121 18.49 1.17 -11.09
N ALA A 122 17.86 2.35 -11.08
CA ALA A 122 18.56 3.62 -11.12
C ALA A 122 19.52 3.79 -9.92
N ALA A 123 19.11 3.37 -8.72
CA ALA A 123 19.91 3.48 -7.52
C ALA A 123 21.17 2.58 -7.52
N VAL A 124 21.10 1.40 -8.14
CA VAL A 124 22.21 0.43 -8.14
C VAL A 124 22.98 0.34 -9.46
N GLY A 125 22.52 1.05 -10.50
CA GLY A 125 23.10 1.04 -11.84
C GLY A 125 22.74 -0.21 -12.66
N ALA A 126 21.58 -0.82 -12.39
CA ALA A 126 21.07 -1.97 -13.13
C ALA A 126 20.15 -1.54 -14.28
N ASP A 127 19.94 -2.44 -15.25
CA ASP A 127 18.97 -2.28 -16.33
C ASP A 127 17.57 -2.79 -15.91
N PRO A 128 16.51 -1.97 -15.96
CA PRO A 128 15.15 -2.41 -15.62
C PRO A 128 14.51 -3.24 -16.74
N VAL A 129 14.11 -4.47 -16.42
CA VAL A 129 13.37 -5.38 -17.30
C VAL A 129 11.88 -5.36 -16.92
N ILE A 130 11.08 -4.62 -17.70
CA ILE A 130 9.63 -4.46 -17.52
C ILE A 130 8.94 -4.91 -18.81
N THR A 131 8.05 -5.90 -18.72
CA THR A 131 7.45 -6.59 -19.87
C THR A 131 5.95 -6.38 -20.02
N THR A 132 5.33 -5.62 -19.12
CA THR A 132 3.89 -5.38 -19.12
C THR A 132 3.45 -4.57 -20.34
N ALA A 133 2.43 -5.06 -21.06
CA ALA A 133 1.97 -4.51 -22.34
C ALA A 133 1.62 -3.00 -22.30
N THR A 134 1.06 -2.54 -21.19
CA THR A 134 0.67 -1.14 -20.94
C THR A 134 1.88 -0.19 -20.82
N ASP A 135 3.05 -0.66 -20.41
CA ASP A 135 4.28 0.15 -20.45
C ASP A 135 4.89 0.22 -21.87
N VAL A 136 4.65 -0.81 -22.69
CA VAL A 136 5.18 -0.87 -24.06
C VAL A 136 4.37 0.03 -25.00
N THR A 137 3.06 0.18 -24.75
CA THR A 137 2.17 1.04 -25.54
C THR A 137 2.10 2.48 -25.05
N GLY A 138 2.57 2.78 -23.83
CA GLY A 138 2.55 4.13 -23.25
C GLY A 138 1.17 4.63 -22.84
N VAL A 139 0.13 3.79 -22.90
CA VAL A 139 -1.25 4.15 -22.54
C VAL A 139 -1.60 3.58 -21.17
N LEU A 140 -1.94 4.45 -20.23
CA LEU A 140 -2.23 4.08 -18.84
C LEU A 140 -3.59 3.38 -18.73
N ALA A 141 -3.59 2.11 -18.30
CA ALA A 141 -4.82 1.34 -18.13
C ALA A 141 -5.68 1.83 -16.95
N PRO A 142 -7.02 1.77 -17.05
CA PRO A 142 -7.93 2.17 -15.96
C PRO A 142 -7.68 1.49 -14.61
N ASP A 143 -7.25 0.23 -14.58
CA ASP A 143 -6.93 -0.45 -13.32
C ASP A 143 -5.59 0.01 -12.72
N ALA A 144 -4.64 0.46 -13.56
CA ALA A 144 -3.41 1.09 -13.11
C ALA A 144 -3.69 2.49 -12.51
N VAL A 145 -4.57 3.27 -13.14
CA VAL A 145 -5.09 4.52 -12.56
C VAL A 145 -5.72 4.24 -11.21
N ALA A 146 -6.60 3.24 -11.13
CA ALA A 146 -7.29 2.91 -9.90
C ALA A 146 -6.30 2.63 -8.75
N ALA A 147 -5.29 1.81 -9.02
CA ALA A 147 -4.27 1.48 -8.03
C ALA A 147 -3.47 2.68 -7.53
N ARG A 148 -2.96 3.50 -8.46
CA ARG A 148 -2.16 4.68 -8.12
C ARG A 148 -2.95 5.68 -7.28
N LEU A 149 -4.24 5.82 -7.55
CA LEU A 149 -5.12 6.77 -6.86
C LEU A 149 -5.75 6.21 -5.58
N ALA A 150 -5.42 4.97 -5.19
CA ALA A 150 -6.05 4.25 -4.10
C ALA A 150 -7.58 4.11 -4.27
N LEU A 151 -7.99 3.79 -5.50
CA LEU A 151 -9.37 3.48 -5.87
C LEU A 151 -9.52 1.96 -6.05
N ARG A 152 -10.74 1.47 -5.87
CA ARG A 152 -11.14 0.08 -6.06
C ARG A 152 -11.96 -0.04 -7.35
N PRO A 153 -11.52 -0.84 -8.32
CA PRO A 153 -12.26 -1.07 -9.56
C PRO A 153 -13.48 -1.99 -9.35
N VAL A 154 -14.65 -1.56 -9.83
CA VAL A 154 -15.93 -2.25 -9.72
C VAL A 154 -16.74 -2.09 -11.02
N PRO A 155 -17.29 -3.16 -11.62
CA PRO A 155 -16.98 -4.56 -11.35
C PRO A 155 -15.59 -4.94 -11.90
N LYS A 156 -14.96 -5.97 -11.32
CA LYS A 156 -13.66 -6.48 -11.79
C LYS A 156 -13.71 -6.98 -13.25
N SER A 157 -14.87 -7.43 -13.71
CA SER A 157 -15.07 -7.88 -15.11
C SER A 157 -14.87 -6.77 -16.13
N ALA A 158 -15.22 -5.52 -15.79
CA ALA A 158 -15.08 -4.38 -16.69
C ALA A 158 -13.61 -4.03 -16.98
N ILE A 159 -12.67 -4.40 -16.10
CA ILE A 159 -11.23 -4.15 -16.32
C ILE A 159 -10.77 -4.78 -17.63
N GLN A 160 -11.12 -6.04 -17.88
CA GLN A 160 -10.69 -6.73 -19.10
C GLN A 160 -11.34 -6.12 -20.34
N VAL A 161 -12.61 -5.72 -20.24
CA VAL A 161 -13.36 -5.08 -21.34
C VAL A 161 -12.69 -3.77 -21.73
N LEU A 162 -12.45 -2.88 -20.77
CA LEU A 162 -11.85 -1.58 -21.02
C LEU A 162 -10.39 -1.70 -21.49
N ASN A 163 -9.61 -2.59 -20.91
CA ASN A 163 -8.22 -2.79 -21.33
C ASN A 163 -8.15 -3.33 -22.76
N THR A 164 -9.09 -4.20 -23.16
CA THR A 164 -9.16 -4.71 -24.54
C THR A 164 -9.54 -3.61 -25.53
N ALA A 165 -10.53 -2.78 -25.19
CA ALA A 165 -10.95 -1.64 -26.02
C ALA A 165 -9.82 -0.61 -26.18
N LEU A 166 -9.14 -0.28 -25.08
CA LEU A 166 -7.98 0.63 -25.08
C LEU A 166 -6.85 0.12 -25.97
N MET A 167 -6.56 -1.19 -25.93
CA MET A 167 -5.56 -1.83 -26.80
C MET A 167 -5.99 -1.86 -28.28
N ALA A 168 -7.29 -1.83 -28.57
CA ALA A 168 -7.85 -1.70 -29.91
C ALA A 168 -7.86 -0.23 -30.41
N GLY A 169 -7.42 0.73 -29.59
CA GLY A 169 -7.38 2.15 -29.91
C GLY A 169 -8.71 2.88 -29.69
N GLU A 170 -9.66 2.28 -28.98
CA GLU A 170 -10.88 2.97 -28.54
C GLU A 170 -10.56 3.98 -27.43
N GLU A 171 -11.26 5.12 -27.45
CA GLU A 171 -11.11 6.14 -26.41
C GLU A 171 -11.85 5.72 -25.13
N VAL A 172 -11.23 5.99 -23.97
CA VAL A 172 -11.83 5.74 -22.66
C VAL A 172 -12.06 7.07 -21.96
N HIS A 173 -13.33 7.42 -21.73
CA HIS A 173 -13.69 8.68 -21.09
C HIS A 173 -13.70 8.56 -19.56
N TYR A 174 -13.23 9.58 -18.86
CA TYR A 174 -13.25 9.64 -17.40
C TYR A 174 -14.27 10.66 -16.90
N ASP A 175 -15.09 10.25 -15.93
CA ASP A 175 -16.00 11.11 -15.19
C ASP A 175 -15.66 11.06 -13.69
N ILE A 176 -15.75 12.20 -13.00
CA ILE A 176 -15.50 12.29 -11.55
C ILE A 176 -16.69 12.95 -10.87
N ASP A 177 -17.21 12.29 -9.84
CA ASP A 177 -18.18 12.88 -8.94
C ASP A 177 -17.52 13.99 -8.12
N SER A 178 -17.93 15.23 -8.38
CA SER A 178 -17.40 16.43 -7.73
C SER A 178 -17.78 16.54 -6.25
N ASP A 179 -18.73 15.73 -5.77
CA ASP A 179 -19.09 15.67 -4.35
C ASP A 179 -18.15 14.75 -3.54
N LEU A 180 -17.26 14.01 -4.21
CA LEU A 180 -16.23 13.23 -3.52
C LEU A 180 -15.25 14.15 -2.76
N PRO A 181 -14.89 13.84 -1.51
CA PRO A 181 -13.93 14.64 -0.73
C PRO A 181 -12.58 14.85 -1.43
N GLN A 182 -12.18 13.91 -2.29
CA GLN A 182 -10.90 13.92 -3.00
C GLN A 182 -11.04 14.19 -4.51
N ALA A 183 -12.18 14.68 -4.99
CA ALA A 183 -12.43 14.90 -6.41
C ALA A 183 -11.32 15.72 -7.09
N ALA A 184 -10.93 16.85 -6.48
CA ALA A 184 -9.87 17.72 -7.00
C ALA A 184 -8.49 17.03 -7.06
N PHE A 185 -8.19 16.15 -6.12
CA PHE A 185 -6.95 15.36 -6.15
C PHE A 185 -6.99 14.37 -7.32
N TYR A 186 -8.10 13.65 -7.51
CA TYR A 186 -8.22 12.69 -8.61
C TYR A 186 -8.13 13.38 -9.97
N GLU A 187 -8.79 14.53 -10.13
CA GLU A 187 -8.73 15.33 -11.35
C GLU A 187 -7.29 15.78 -11.66
N ALA A 188 -6.59 16.34 -10.66
CA ALA A 188 -5.20 16.77 -10.82
C ALA A 188 -4.28 15.61 -11.23
N GLN A 189 -4.44 14.44 -10.60
CA GLN A 189 -3.63 13.28 -10.89
C GLN A 189 -3.91 12.65 -12.27
N LEU A 190 -5.17 12.65 -12.72
CA LEU A 190 -5.50 12.23 -14.09
C LEU A 190 -4.89 13.19 -15.12
N ARG A 191 -4.94 14.50 -14.85
CA ARG A 191 -4.37 15.53 -15.72
C ARG A 191 -2.85 15.43 -15.85
N GLU A 192 -2.14 15.07 -14.78
CA GLU A 192 -0.70 14.77 -14.83
C GLU A 192 -0.36 13.59 -15.75
N GLN A 193 -1.33 12.72 -16.04
CA GLN A 193 -1.19 11.59 -16.96
C GLN A 193 -1.80 11.88 -18.33
N GLU A 194 -2.08 13.15 -18.63
CA GLU A 194 -2.71 13.60 -19.88
C GLU A 194 -4.11 12.99 -20.11
N ILE A 195 -4.76 12.51 -19.04
CA ILE A 195 -6.12 11.98 -19.05
C ILE A 195 -7.10 13.12 -18.72
N GLY A 196 -7.94 13.48 -19.68
CA GLY A 196 -9.04 14.41 -19.46
C GLY A 196 -10.19 13.75 -18.71
N ALA A 197 -10.72 14.44 -17.68
CA ALA A 197 -11.88 13.98 -16.93
C ALA A 197 -12.98 15.06 -16.90
N ARG A 198 -14.24 14.62 -16.96
CA ARG A 198 -15.41 15.50 -16.81
C ARG A 198 -15.93 15.43 -15.38
N LEU A 199 -16.16 16.59 -14.78
CA LEU A 199 -16.79 16.65 -13.46
C LEU A 199 -18.31 16.58 -13.61
N PHE A 200 -18.96 15.80 -12.75
CA PHE A 200 -20.41 15.80 -12.59
C PHE A 200 -20.80 15.95 -11.13
N ARG A 201 -22.08 16.22 -10.86
CA ARG A 201 -22.63 16.32 -9.50
C ARG A 201 -23.94 15.54 -9.43
N GLY A 202 -24.11 14.78 -8.35
CA GLY A 202 -25.31 13.97 -8.12
C GLY A 202 -25.27 12.64 -8.86
N ALA A 203 -26.32 12.32 -9.61
CA ALA A 203 -26.44 11.01 -10.26
C ALA A 203 -25.37 10.80 -11.34
N VAL A 204 -24.83 9.58 -11.40
CA VAL A 204 -23.90 9.16 -12.45
C VAL A 204 -24.55 9.42 -13.81
N PRO A 205 -23.88 10.13 -14.74
CA PRO A 205 -24.41 10.38 -16.08
C PRO A 205 -24.75 9.04 -16.77
N PRO A 206 -25.86 8.93 -17.51
CA PRO A 206 -26.21 7.69 -18.19
C PRO A 206 -25.15 7.32 -19.23
N ALA A 207 -24.79 6.03 -19.33
CA ALA A 207 -23.94 5.58 -20.42
C ALA A 207 -24.68 5.63 -21.76
N ASP A 208 -23.94 5.90 -22.82
CA ASP A 208 -24.41 5.78 -24.21
C ASP A 208 -24.43 4.32 -24.71
N GLY A 209 -23.88 3.39 -23.91
CA GLY A 209 -23.77 1.96 -24.21
C GLY A 209 -22.72 1.60 -25.28
N ALA A 210 -22.17 2.59 -25.98
CA ALA A 210 -21.21 2.40 -27.07
C ALA A 210 -19.78 2.71 -26.62
N SER A 211 -19.59 3.68 -25.73
CA SER A 211 -18.27 4.18 -25.35
C SER A 211 -17.74 3.48 -24.09
N CYS A 212 -16.43 3.21 -24.04
CA CYS A 212 -15.78 2.80 -22.81
C CYS A 212 -15.62 3.99 -21.88
N ARG A 213 -15.99 3.82 -20.61
CA ARG A 213 -15.86 4.90 -19.63
C ARG A 213 -15.47 4.41 -18.25
N VAL A 214 -14.82 5.31 -17.53
CA VAL A 214 -14.40 5.16 -16.14
C VAL A 214 -15.08 6.23 -15.31
N VAL A 215 -15.74 5.84 -14.23
CA VAL A 215 -16.48 6.77 -13.35
C VAL A 215 -15.92 6.68 -11.95
N ILE A 216 -15.31 7.76 -11.46
CA ILE A 216 -14.85 7.87 -10.08
C ILE A 216 -16.01 8.36 -9.21
N VAL A 217 -16.49 7.51 -8.29
CA VAL A 217 -17.73 7.76 -7.55
C VAL A 217 -17.71 7.09 -6.17
N GLY A 218 -18.53 7.59 -5.23
CA GLY A 218 -18.76 6.95 -3.93
C GLY A 218 -19.37 5.55 -4.06
N ALA A 219 -19.10 4.68 -3.09
CA ALA A 219 -19.55 3.29 -3.11
C ALA A 219 -21.09 3.18 -3.18
N GLU A 220 -21.78 4.09 -2.52
CA GLU A 220 -23.23 4.25 -2.47
C GLU A 220 -23.88 4.64 -3.80
N HIS A 221 -23.09 5.21 -4.72
CA HIS A 221 -23.54 5.67 -6.03
C HIS A 221 -23.20 4.68 -7.15
N VAL A 222 -22.54 3.56 -6.84
CA VAL A 222 -22.32 2.48 -7.81
C VAL A 222 -23.66 1.81 -8.10
N PRO A 223 -24.12 1.78 -9.37
CA PRO A 223 -25.39 1.13 -9.73
C PRO A 223 -25.38 -0.37 -9.42
N ALA A 224 -26.52 -0.90 -8.99
CA ALA A 224 -26.68 -2.33 -8.72
C ALA A 224 -26.52 -3.20 -9.98
N ALA A 225 -26.94 -2.67 -11.13
CA ALA A 225 -26.72 -3.28 -12.44
C ALA A 225 -25.51 -2.59 -13.11
N ALA A 226 -24.37 -3.27 -13.12
CA ALA A 226 -23.18 -2.76 -13.78
C ALA A 226 -23.36 -2.79 -15.30
N GLU A 227 -23.03 -1.69 -15.95
CA GLU A 227 -22.98 -1.58 -17.40
C GLU A 227 -21.68 -2.21 -17.92
N GLU A 228 -21.75 -2.97 -19.01
CA GLU A 228 -20.65 -3.82 -19.48
C GLU A 228 -19.37 -3.04 -19.85
N ARG A 229 -19.51 -1.82 -20.40
CA ARG A 229 -18.39 -0.95 -20.81
C ARG A 229 -18.10 0.19 -19.83
N THR A 230 -18.58 0.07 -18.58
CA THR A 230 -18.35 1.07 -17.53
C THR A 230 -17.58 0.47 -16.38
N LEU A 231 -16.44 1.09 -16.03
CA LEU A 231 -15.67 0.76 -14.83
C LEU A 231 -15.86 1.85 -13.78
N TYR A 232 -16.41 1.50 -12.63
CA TYR A 232 -16.49 2.38 -11.47
C TYR A 232 -15.22 2.29 -10.65
N LEU A 233 -14.63 3.43 -10.31
CA LEU A 233 -13.50 3.52 -9.40
C LEU A 233 -13.96 4.14 -8.09
N VAL A 234 -14.03 3.30 -7.06
CA VAL A 234 -14.53 3.70 -5.75
C VAL A 234 -13.36 4.04 -4.83
N PRO A 235 -13.30 5.22 -4.19
CA PRO A 235 -12.28 5.52 -3.19
C PRO A 235 -12.16 4.43 -2.14
N ARG A 236 -10.95 3.94 -1.89
CA ARG A 236 -10.67 3.08 -0.74
C ARG A 236 -10.73 3.93 0.52
N ARG A 237 -11.25 3.36 1.60
CA ARG A 237 -11.23 4.07 2.88
C ARG A 237 -9.80 4.16 3.42
N LEU A 238 -9.44 5.34 3.91
CA LEU A 238 -8.20 5.58 4.65
C LEU A 238 -8.47 5.51 6.15
N ILE A 239 -7.83 4.54 6.80
CA ILE A 239 -7.95 4.32 8.24
C ILE A 239 -6.72 4.90 8.93
N ALA A 240 -6.95 5.80 9.90
CA ALA A 240 -5.91 6.34 10.75
C ALA A 240 -5.82 5.57 12.07
N GLY A 241 -4.80 4.73 12.20
CA GLY A 241 -4.42 4.13 13.47
C GLY A 241 -3.67 5.13 14.33
N VAL A 242 -4.20 5.49 15.51
CA VAL A 242 -3.61 6.51 16.37
C VAL A 242 -3.31 5.96 17.76
N GLY A 243 -2.04 6.03 18.15
CA GLY A 243 -1.58 5.85 19.52
C GLY A 243 -1.10 7.18 20.10
N CYS A 244 -1.33 7.44 21.38
CA CYS A 244 -0.83 8.66 22.03
C CYS A 244 -0.51 8.43 23.51
N ARG A 245 0.37 9.26 24.08
CA ARG A 245 0.53 9.33 25.55
C ARG A 245 -0.71 9.97 26.19
N ALA A 246 -0.90 9.77 27.49
CA ALA A 246 -2.02 10.36 28.22
C ALA A 246 -1.95 11.89 28.21
N GLY A 247 -3.11 12.54 28.09
CA GLY A 247 -3.23 14.01 28.18
C GLY A 247 -2.67 14.76 26.97
N VAL A 248 -2.49 14.09 25.82
CA VAL A 248 -2.18 14.77 24.56
C VAL A 248 -3.40 15.58 24.12
N THR A 249 -3.15 16.81 23.67
CA THR A 249 -4.20 17.74 23.23
C THR A 249 -4.67 17.41 21.80
N GLU A 250 -5.88 17.87 21.47
CA GLU A 250 -6.43 17.79 20.10
C GLU A 250 -5.45 18.36 19.06
N ALA A 251 -4.91 19.56 19.31
CA ALA A 251 -4.00 20.23 18.40
C ALA A 251 -2.74 19.40 18.09
N GLN A 252 -2.22 18.65 19.07
CA GLN A 252 -1.08 17.77 18.86
C GLN A 252 -1.43 16.57 17.98
N ILE A 253 -2.65 16.04 18.10
CA ILE A 253 -3.11 14.92 17.27
C ILE A 253 -3.38 15.39 15.84
N LEU A 254 -4.10 16.51 15.66
CA LEU A 254 -4.35 17.08 14.33
C LEU A 254 -3.06 17.44 13.61
N ARG A 255 -2.06 17.99 14.33
CA ARG A 255 -0.73 18.24 13.76
C ARG A 255 -0.06 16.94 13.30
N ALA A 256 -0.04 15.90 14.14
CA ALA A 256 0.53 14.61 13.78
C ALA A 256 -0.16 13.98 12.56
N LEU A 257 -1.49 14.10 12.46
CA LEU A 257 -2.25 13.61 11.31
C LEU A 257 -1.97 14.43 10.06
N THR A 258 -1.83 15.75 10.17
CA THR A 258 -1.49 16.62 9.04
C THR A 258 -0.12 16.25 8.47
N GLU A 259 0.89 16.09 9.34
CA GLU A 259 2.22 15.67 8.93
C GLU A 259 2.18 14.25 8.31
N ALA A 260 1.49 13.30 8.95
CA ALA A 260 1.35 11.92 8.44
C ALA A 260 0.63 11.84 7.08
N CYS A 261 -0.48 12.55 6.91
CA CYS A 261 -1.20 12.61 5.65
C CYS A 261 -0.36 13.29 4.56
N GLY A 262 0.36 14.36 4.91
CA GLY A 262 1.27 15.05 3.98
C GLY A 262 2.37 14.12 3.44
N MET A 263 2.91 13.22 4.26
CA MET A 263 3.90 12.21 3.83
C MET A 263 3.37 11.25 2.75
N ILE A 264 2.05 11.06 2.65
CA ILE A 264 1.42 10.24 1.61
C ILE A 264 0.70 11.10 0.55
N GLY A 265 0.96 12.41 0.52
CA GLY A 265 0.36 13.34 -0.44
C GLY A 265 -1.14 13.60 -0.22
N ARG A 266 -1.61 13.48 1.02
CA ARG A 266 -3.03 13.62 1.40
C ARG A 266 -3.22 14.69 2.46
N GLU A 267 -4.46 15.14 2.59
CA GLU A 267 -4.93 16.00 3.68
C GLU A 267 -5.66 15.17 4.75
N PRO A 268 -5.73 15.61 6.02
CA PRO A 268 -6.47 14.91 7.08
C PRO A 268 -7.95 14.64 6.75
N SER A 269 -8.56 15.44 5.88
CA SER A 269 -9.93 15.23 5.39
C SER A 269 -10.08 13.90 4.62
N ALA A 270 -8.99 13.32 4.13
CA ALA A 270 -8.96 12.03 3.46
C ALA A 270 -9.18 10.84 4.42
N ILE A 271 -9.01 11.02 5.73
CA ILE A 271 -9.21 9.95 6.72
C ILE A 271 -10.70 9.66 6.84
N ASP A 272 -11.11 8.40 6.68
CA ASP A 272 -12.51 7.98 6.79
C ASP A 272 -12.88 7.52 8.19
N CYS A 273 -11.93 6.92 8.92
CA CYS A 273 -12.11 6.60 10.32
C CYS A 273 -10.80 6.51 11.10
N PHE A 274 -10.94 6.58 12.40
CA PHE A 274 -9.86 6.45 13.37
C PHE A 274 -9.94 5.07 14.01
N ALA A 275 -8.79 4.54 14.37
CA ALA A 275 -8.67 3.30 15.12
C ALA A 275 -7.66 3.44 16.26
N SER A 276 -8.01 2.94 17.45
CA SER A 276 -7.10 2.90 18.60
C SER A 276 -7.41 1.73 19.52
N THR A 277 -6.70 1.65 20.65
CA THR A 277 -6.95 0.65 21.71
C THR A 277 -8.02 1.14 22.69
N GLU A 278 -8.79 0.23 23.30
CA GLU A 278 -9.78 0.58 24.33
C GLU A 278 -9.24 1.36 25.52
N VAL A 279 -7.95 1.18 25.85
CA VAL A 279 -7.28 1.98 26.89
C VAL A 279 -7.35 3.49 26.59
N LYS A 280 -7.52 3.86 25.30
CA LYS A 280 -7.60 5.24 24.81
C LYS A 280 -9.02 5.76 24.61
N ARG A 281 -10.04 4.99 25.01
CA ARG A 281 -11.46 5.35 24.83
C ARG A 281 -11.86 6.69 25.47
N ASN A 282 -11.17 7.10 26.53
CA ASN A 282 -11.45 8.33 27.28
C ASN A 282 -10.42 9.44 27.04
N GLU A 283 -9.52 9.31 26.05
CA GLU A 283 -8.53 10.35 25.76
C GLU A 283 -9.20 11.53 25.03
N ALA A 284 -9.45 12.62 25.77
CA ALA A 284 -10.18 13.78 25.28
C ALA A 284 -9.59 14.38 23.99
N GLY A 285 -8.27 14.47 23.88
CA GLY A 285 -7.63 15.01 22.66
C GLY A 285 -7.88 14.15 21.42
N LEU A 286 -7.94 12.82 21.57
CA LEU A 286 -8.16 11.90 20.45
C LEU A 286 -9.61 11.94 19.98
N LEU A 287 -10.56 11.96 20.94
CA LEU A 287 -11.97 12.12 20.65
C LEU A 287 -12.28 13.47 19.98
N ALA A 288 -11.68 14.55 20.47
CA ALA A 288 -11.84 15.89 19.91
C ALA A 288 -11.30 15.96 18.48
N ALA A 289 -10.12 15.39 18.20
CA ALA A 289 -9.55 15.38 16.86
C ALA A 289 -10.43 14.61 15.86
N ALA A 290 -10.97 13.46 16.26
CA ALA A 290 -11.90 12.69 15.43
C ALA A 290 -13.20 13.49 15.16
N GLN A 291 -13.74 14.17 16.18
CA GLN A 291 -14.92 15.03 16.06
C GLN A 291 -14.67 16.22 15.11
N THR A 292 -13.53 16.90 15.24
CA THR A 292 -13.15 18.03 14.38
C THR A 292 -13.03 17.64 12.91
N LEU A 293 -12.60 16.42 12.62
CA LEU A 293 -12.57 15.88 11.26
C LEU A 293 -13.90 15.23 10.83
N GLY A 294 -14.90 15.20 11.70
CA GLY A 294 -16.20 14.60 11.44
C GLY A 294 -16.15 13.08 11.24
N ARG A 295 -15.16 12.39 11.84
CA ARG A 295 -14.90 10.96 11.63
C ARG A 295 -15.20 10.13 12.87
N ALA A 296 -15.68 8.91 12.63
CA ALA A 296 -15.86 7.93 13.69
C ALA A 296 -14.50 7.41 14.18
N ILE A 297 -14.43 7.07 15.46
CA ILE A 297 -13.30 6.35 16.06
C ILE A 297 -13.74 5.02 16.62
N VAL A 298 -13.00 3.96 16.26
CA VAL A 298 -13.23 2.60 16.73
C VAL A 298 -12.11 2.20 17.69
N PHE A 299 -12.48 1.53 18.77
CA PHE A 299 -11.55 1.09 19.81
C PHE A 299 -11.53 -0.44 19.88
N PHE A 300 -10.34 -1.03 19.87
CA PHE A 300 -10.16 -2.48 19.87
C PHE A 300 -9.53 -3.00 21.18
N PRO A 301 -9.99 -4.17 21.67
CA PRO A 301 -9.43 -4.81 22.84
C PRO A 301 -8.00 -5.26 22.56
N GLN A 302 -7.20 -5.37 23.62
CA GLN A 302 -5.78 -5.76 23.51
C GLN A 302 -5.58 -7.10 22.77
N GLU A 303 -6.49 -8.05 22.96
CA GLU A 303 -6.40 -9.37 22.33
C GLU A 303 -6.52 -9.28 20.80
N ALA A 304 -7.44 -8.46 20.29
CA ALA A 304 -7.58 -8.26 18.85
C ALA A 304 -6.33 -7.60 18.25
N LEU A 305 -5.73 -6.65 18.98
CA LEU A 305 -4.48 -6.01 18.55
C LEU A 305 -3.32 -7.00 18.54
N ARG A 306 -3.22 -7.87 19.56
CA ARG A 306 -2.18 -8.91 19.65
C ARG A 306 -2.27 -9.89 18.48
N GLN A 307 -3.48 -10.34 18.14
CA GLN A 307 -3.70 -11.20 16.98
C GLN A 307 -3.19 -10.54 15.69
N MET A 308 -3.53 -9.26 15.45
CA MET A 308 -3.03 -8.56 14.26
C MET A 308 -1.50 -8.39 14.27
N ILE A 309 -0.88 -8.17 15.43
CA ILE A 309 0.58 -8.09 15.55
C ILE A 309 1.22 -9.43 15.16
N GLU A 310 0.66 -10.55 15.60
CA GLU A 310 1.19 -11.89 15.29
C GLU A 310 1.00 -12.24 13.81
N ASP A 311 -0.22 -12.06 13.29
CA ASP A 311 -0.57 -12.37 11.90
C ASP A 311 0.31 -11.57 10.91
N TYR A 312 0.42 -10.26 11.15
CA TYR A 312 1.16 -9.35 10.27
C TYR A 312 2.63 -9.16 10.68
N GLY A 313 3.08 -9.79 11.78
CA GLY A 313 4.46 -9.70 12.28
C GLY A 313 4.92 -8.26 12.55
N LEU A 314 4.05 -7.45 13.15
CA LEU A 314 4.31 -6.01 13.33
C LEU A 314 5.43 -5.77 14.33
N THR A 315 6.27 -4.76 14.08
CA THR A 315 7.36 -4.40 14.99
C THR A 315 6.81 -3.85 16.30
N GLU A 316 7.20 -4.49 17.40
CA GLU A 316 6.75 -4.12 18.74
C GLU A 316 7.69 -3.12 19.43
N SER A 317 7.11 -2.24 20.24
CA SER A 317 7.86 -1.36 21.14
C SER A 317 7.81 -1.92 22.57
N ASP A 318 8.97 -2.20 23.15
CA ASP A 318 9.10 -2.71 24.53
C ASP A 318 8.43 -1.80 25.57
N PHE A 319 8.55 -0.47 25.40
CA PHE A 319 7.90 0.51 26.27
C PHE A 319 6.36 0.37 26.25
N VAL A 320 5.78 0.19 25.07
CA VAL A 320 4.32 0.10 24.89
C VAL A 320 3.82 -1.25 25.42
N ARG A 321 4.54 -2.35 25.15
CA ARG A 321 4.22 -3.68 25.69
C ARG A 321 4.18 -3.69 27.21
N LYS A 322 5.15 -3.04 27.86
CA LYS A 322 5.17 -2.92 29.34
C LYS A 322 4.02 -2.09 29.92
N THR A 323 3.52 -1.10 29.17
CA THR A 323 2.52 -0.15 29.68
C THR A 323 1.08 -0.62 29.45
N ILE A 324 0.81 -1.24 28.29
CA ILE A 324 -0.55 -1.60 27.85
C ILE A 324 -0.66 -3.03 27.32
N GLY A 325 0.36 -3.88 27.52
CA GLY A 325 0.31 -5.31 27.16
C GLY A 325 0.43 -5.63 25.67
N VAL A 326 0.61 -4.61 24.81
CA VAL A 326 0.66 -4.71 23.34
C VAL A 326 1.75 -3.78 22.80
N GLY A 327 2.69 -4.26 21.98
CA GLY A 327 3.83 -3.46 21.52
C GLY A 327 3.54 -2.50 20.35
N ASN A 328 2.42 -2.65 19.67
CA ASN A 328 2.05 -1.86 18.49
C ASN A 328 0.56 -1.54 18.48
N VAL A 329 0.18 -0.28 18.70
CA VAL A 329 -1.23 0.12 18.75
C VAL A 329 -1.71 0.64 17.41
N CYS A 330 -1.00 1.60 16.81
CA CYS A 330 -1.48 2.32 15.63
C CYS A 330 -1.67 1.37 14.43
N GLU A 331 -0.68 0.57 14.07
CA GLU A 331 -0.79 -0.33 12.91
C GLU A 331 -1.79 -1.45 13.18
N ALA A 332 -1.73 -2.06 14.36
CA ALA A 332 -2.64 -3.14 14.75
C ALA A 332 -4.11 -2.67 14.78
N ALA A 333 -4.37 -1.48 15.32
CA ALA A 333 -5.73 -0.94 15.36
C ALA A 333 -6.24 -0.59 13.96
N ALA A 334 -5.38 -0.02 13.10
CA ALA A 334 -5.74 0.24 11.71
C ALA A 334 -6.07 -1.06 10.96
N LEU A 335 -5.29 -2.12 11.17
CA LEU A 335 -5.54 -3.45 10.61
C LEU A 335 -6.83 -4.08 11.15
N CYS A 336 -7.12 -3.96 12.46
CA CYS A 336 -8.40 -4.40 13.01
C CYS A 336 -9.59 -3.69 12.36
N ALA A 337 -9.48 -2.39 12.13
CA ALA A 337 -10.54 -1.59 11.49
C ALA A 337 -10.72 -1.92 9.99
N ALA A 338 -9.69 -2.45 9.33
CA ALA A 338 -9.78 -2.93 7.95
C ALA A 338 -10.54 -4.26 7.83
N GLY A 339 -10.67 -5.02 8.92
CA GLY A 339 -11.38 -6.29 8.96
C GLY A 339 -10.65 -7.43 8.24
N ALA A 340 -11.38 -8.49 7.90
CA ALA A 340 -10.81 -9.75 7.39
C ALA A 340 -10.16 -9.63 6.00
N GLU A 341 -10.61 -8.69 5.17
CA GLU A 341 -9.96 -8.42 3.88
C GLU A 341 -8.60 -7.72 4.08
N GLY A 342 -8.38 -7.10 5.24
CA GLY A 342 -7.16 -6.42 5.61
C GLY A 342 -6.95 -5.13 4.82
N GLY A 343 -5.70 -4.66 4.82
CA GLY A 343 -5.34 -3.42 4.16
C GLY A 343 -3.89 -3.39 3.74
N ARG A 344 -3.53 -2.32 3.03
CA ARG A 344 -2.15 -1.96 2.71
C ARG A 344 -1.76 -0.73 3.51
N MET A 345 -0.59 -0.78 4.16
CA MET A 345 -0.11 0.36 4.91
C MET A 345 0.29 1.48 3.95
N ALA A 346 -0.40 2.61 4.03
CA ALA A 346 -0.03 3.84 3.33
C ALA A 346 1.17 4.50 4.02
N LEU A 347 1.16 4.50 5.36
CA LEU A 347 2.24 4.98 6.21
C LEU A 347 2.39 4.04 7.41
N GLY A 348 3.58 3.47 7.58
CA GLY A 348 3.90 2.65 8.75
C GLY A 348 3.86 3.45 10.05
N LYS A 349 4.04 2.75 11.18
CA LYS A 349 4.14 3.36 12.51
C LYS A 349 5.16 4.51 12.52
N THR A 350 4.65 5.73 12.59
CA THR A 350 5.47 6.94 12.58
C THR A 350 5.22 7.76 13.84
N VAL A 351 6.29 8.20 14.51
CA VAL A 351 6.21 8.89 15.80
C VAL A 351 6.32 10.41 15.62
N PHE A 352 5.27 11.12 16.00
CA PHE A 352 5.17 12.58 16.01
C PHE A 352 5.13 13.08 17.46
N GLY A 353 6.30 13.15 18.09
CA GLY A 353 6.43 13.54 19.50
C GLY A 353 5.75 12.56 20.46
N LYS A 354 4.56 12.93 20.98
CA LYS A 354 3.77 12.09 21.91
C LYS A 354 2.63 11.32 21.21
N VAL A 355 2.49 11.49 19.90
CA VAL A 355 1.49 10.82 19.06
C VAL A 355 2.23 9.86 18.13
N THR A 356 1.60 8.76 17.80
CA THR A 356 2.08 7.80 16.82
C THR A 356 0.94 7.49 15.88
N VAL A 357 1.19 7.64 14.58
CA VAL A 357 0.19 7.48 13.53
C VAL A 357 0.64 6.36 12.60
N ALA A 358 -0.31 5.54 12.17
CA ALA A 358 -0.20 4.69 11.00
C ALA A 358 -1.41 4.96 10.11
N LEU A 359 -1.22 4.94 8.80
CA LEU A 359 -2.29 5.15 7.82
C LEU A 359 -2.41 3.90 6.96
N LEU A 360 -3.63 3.39 6.78
CA LEU A 360 -3.90 2.15 6.08
C LEU A 360 -5.02 2.34 5.07
N TRP A 361 -4.78 1.91 3.83
CA TRP A 361 -5.83 1.76 2.82
C TRP A 361 -6.50 0.39 2.99
N GLU A 362 -7.82 0.36 3.15
CA GLU A 362 -8.55 -0.92 3.13
C GLU A 362 -8.47 -1.60 1.75
N LYS A 363 -8.64 -2.93 1.72
CA LYS A 363 -8.52 -3.71 0.48
C LYS A 363 -9.70 -3.59 -0.47
#